data_AF-A0A7S2AXK9-F1
#
_entry.id   AF-A0A7S2AXK9-F1
#
_cell.length_a   1.000
_cell.length_b   1.000
_cell.length_c   1.000
_cell.angle_alpha   90.00
_cell.angle_beta   90.00
_cell.angle_gamma   90.00
#
_symmetry.space_group_name_H-M   'P 1'
#
loop_
_entity.id
_entity.type
_entity.pdbx_description
1 polymer ?
#
loop_
_entity_poly.entity_id
_entity_poly.type
_entity_poly.pdbx_seq_one_letter_code
_entity_poly.pdbx_strand_id
1 'polypeptide(L)'
;MHLPPHLDYPLNDGFGIVIVTVCVRGDATILLLRGGDVRAERVWQFPVKAGDVYCLSADARNLCDHGVLVPLPSTRARARAAAEGKKGKGGRESMNLRFGLHGSGPQDPFPAHDEVLRQFDDDFVDEFKRRRADQL
;
A
#
# COMPACT_ATOMS: atom_id res chain seq x y z
N MET A 1 3.34 17.85 0.15
CA MET A 1 2.60 17.06 1.18
C MET A 1 3.24 15.70 1.18
N HIS A 2 3.77 15.24 2.31
CA HIS A 2 4.31 13.88 2.43
C HIS A 2 3.41 13.08 3.36
N LEU A 3 3.21 11.80 3.07
CA LEU A 3 2.58 10.87 4.00
C LEU A 3 3.72 10.14 4.73
N PRO A 4 3.85 10.27 6.06
CA PRO A 4 4.91 9.61 6.79
C PRO A 4 4.79 8.08 6.65
N PRO A 5 5.90 7.33 6.79
CA PRO A 5 5.86 5.87 6.83
C PRO A 5 4.90 5.37 7.91
N HIS A 6 4.03 4.43 7.55
CA HIS A 6 3.07 3.80 8.44
C HIS A 6 2.67 2.41 7.95
N LEU A 7 2.07 1.62 8.83
CA LEU A 7 1.36 0.40 8.48
C LEU A 7 -0.13 0.69 8.30
N ASP A 8 -0.75 -0.01 7.35
CA ASP A 8 -2.19 0.02 7.15
C ASP A 8 -2.87 -1.01 8.07
N TYR A 9 -3.44 -0.54 9.17
CA TYR A 9 -4.19 -1.38 10.13
C TYR A 9 -5.64 -1.65 9.67
N PRO A 10 -6.25 -2.78 10.07
CA PRO A 10 -5.69 -3.87 10.89
C PRO A 10 -4.64 -4.70 10.15
N LEU A 11 -3.69 -5.31 10.87
CA LEU A 11 -2.68 -6.21 10.28
C LEU A 11 -3.24 -7.62 10.12
N ASN A 12 -2.92 -8.31 9.02
CA ASN A 12 -3.19 -9.73 8.78
C ASN A 12 -4.67 -10.18 8.89
N ASP A 13 -5.62 -9.27 9.06
CA ASP A 13 -6.98 -9.62 9.42
C ASP A 13 -8.01 -9.02 8.48
N GLY A 14 -8.61 -9.88 7.65
CA GLY A 14 -9.85 -9.69 6.88
C GLY A 14 -9.87 -8.54 5.88
N PHE A 15 -9.68 -7.30 6.33
CA PHE A 15 -9.81 -6.08 5.54
C PHE A 15 -8.46 -5.56 5.01
N GLY A 16 -8.35 -5.45 3.69
CA GLY A 16 -7.17 -4.87 3.05
C GLY A 16 -5.94 -5.77 3.11
N ILE A 17 -6.11 -7.09 3.00
CA ILE A 17 -5.02 -8.06 2.77
C ILE A 17 -4.21 -7.66 1.54
N VAL A 18 -4.92 -7.12 0.54
CA VAL A 18 -4.35 -6.50 -0.65
C VAL A 18 -4.83 -5.06 -0.73
N ILE A 19 -3.90 -4.14 -0.98
CA ILE A 19 -4.20 -2.72 -1.16
C ILE A 19 -3.75 -2.32 -2.55
N VAL A 20 -4.72 -1.92 -3.38
CA VAL A 20 -4.45 -1.39 -4.72
C VAL A 20 -4.62 0.11 -4.66
N THR A 21 -3.58 0.85 -5.03
CA THR A 21 -3.59 2.30 -5.02
C THR A 21 -3.59 2.83 -6.45
N VAL A 22 -4.62 3.60 -6.79
CA VAL A 22 -4.73 4.35 -8.05
C VAL A 22 -4.24 5.77 -7.83
N CYS A 23 -3.18 6.17 -8.53
CA CYS A 23 -2.63 7.52 -8.44
C CYS A 23 -3.45 8.47 -9.32
N VAL A 24 -4.35 9.26 -8.73
CA VAL A 24 -5.32 10.10 -9.45
C VAL A 24 -4.67 11.37 -9.98
N ARG A 25 -3.84 12.01 -9.16
CA ARG A 25 -3.25 13.31 -9.49
C ARG A 25 -1.90 13.48 -8.81
N GLY A 26 -0.94 14.04 -9.54
CA GLY A 26 0.38 14.39 -9.04
C GLY A 26 1.33 13.19 -8.88
N ASP A 27 2.60 13.44 -9.21
CA ASP A 27 3.65 12.44 -9.15
C ASP A 27 4.20 12.30 -7.73
N ALA A 28 4.69 11.12 -7.39
CA ALA A 28 5.28 10.82 -6.10
C ALA A 28 6.35 9.72 -6.17
N THR A 29 7.05 9.52 -5.07
CA THR A 29 7.86 8.32 -4.81
C THR A 29 7.24 7.60 -3.63
N ILE A 30 6.94 6.32 -3.82
CA ILE A 30 6.48 5.43 -2.75
C ILE A 30 7.71 4.86 -2.06
N LEU A 31 7.70 4.88 -0.73
CA LEU A 31 8.72 4.28 0.12
C LEU A 31 8.15 3.04 0.79
N LEU A 32 8.95 2.00 0.93
CA LEU A 32 8.70 0.83 1.77
C LEU A 32 9.92 0.62 2.68
N LEU A 33 9.69 0.60 3.99
CA LEU A 33 10.70 0.46 5.04
C LEU A 33 10.39 -0.77 5.88
N ARG A 34 11.30 -1.74 5.96
CA ARG A 34 11.13 -2.87 6.88
C ARG A 34 11.73 -2.50 8.23
N GLY A 35 10.89 -2.45 9.27
CA GLY A 35 11.32 -2.19 10.66
C GLY A 35 11.21 -0.73 11.13
N GLY A 36 10.37 0.10 10.50
CA GLY A 36 9.97 1.41 11.05
C GLY A 36 11.01 2.53 11.04
N ASP A 37 12.27 2.25 10.69
CA ASP A 37 13.32 3.26 10.61
C ASP A 37 13.68 3.56 9.16
N VAL A 38 13.76 4.84 8.79
CA VAL A 38 14.32 5.30 7.51
C VAL A 38 15.81 4.99 7.37
N ARG A 39 16.49 4.66 8.47
CA ARG A 39 17.86 4.13 8.52
C ARG A 39 17.89 2.60 8.48
N ALA A 40 16.75 1.93 8.33
CA ALA A 40 16.71 0.49 8.25
C ALA A 40 17.58 -0.03 7.10
N GLU A 41 18.13 -1.22 7.28
CA GLU A 41 19.05 -1.87 6.32
C GLU A 41 18.44 -2.09 4.93
N ARG A 42 17.10 -2.09 4.82
CA ARG A 42 16.38 -2.32 3.56
C ARG A 42 15.27 -1.30 3.36
N VAL A 43 15.54 -0.37 2.45
CA VAL A 43 14.59 0.61 1.93
C VAL A 43 14.33 0.29 0.47
N TRP A 44 13.05 0.11 0.11
CA TRP A 44 12.63 0.05 -1.28
C TRP A 44 11.88 1.32 -1.64
N GLN A 45 12.10 1.80 -2.86
CA GLN A 45 11.39 2.96 -3.35
C GLN A 45 11.12 2.85 -4.85
N PHE A 46 9.99 3.39 -5.28
CA PHE A 46 9.65 3.44 -6.70
C PHE A 46 8.85 4.71 -7.02
N PRO A 47 9.09 5.32 -8.19
CA PRO A 47 8.31 6.47 -8.64
C PRO A 47 6.92 6.02 -9.11
N VAL A 48 5.93 6.90 -8.93
CA VAL A 48 4.58 6.77 -9.47
C VAL A 48 4.13 8.09 -10.07
N LYS A 49 3.42 8.03 -11.19
CA LYS A 49 2.81 9.16 -11.89
C LYS A 49 1.30 9.16 -11.73
N ALA A 50 0.67 10.29 -12.07
CA ALA A 50 -0.77 10.30 -12.27
C ALA A 50 -1.17 9.29 -13.37
N GLY A 51 -2.17 8.45 -13.08
CA GLY A 51 -2.60 7.33 -13.90
C GLY A 51 -1.98 5.98 -13.52
N ASP A 52 -0.86 5.96 -12.78
CA ASP A 52 -0.24 4.70 -12.37
C ASP A 52 -1.07 3.98 -11.30
N VAL A 53 -0.92 2.65 -11.29
CA VAL A 53 -1.51 1.77 -10.29
C VAL A 53 -0.41 0.92 -9.67
N TYR A 54 -0.41 0.81 -8.35
CA TYR A 54 0.45 -0.14 -7.64
C TYR A 54 -0.34 -0.94 -6.61
N CYS A 55 0.21 -2.08 -6.22
CA CYS A 55 -0.42 -3.00 -5.30
C CYS A 55 0.55 -3.39 -4.18
N LEU A 56 0.09 -3.35 -2.94
CA LEU A 56 0.79 -3.89 -1.77
C LEU A 56 0.07 -5.14 -1.28
N SER A 57 0.82 -6.22 -1.07
CA SER A 57 0.33 -7.51 -0.56
C SER A 57 1.42 -8.20 0.26
N ALA A 58 1.04 -9.25 1.01
CA ALA A 58 1.96 -10.05 1.81
C ALA A 58 2.89 -9.18 2.68
N ASP A 59 4.18 -9.51 2.76
CA ASP A 59 5.17 -8.81 3.58
C ASP A 59 5.31 -7.32 3.25
N ALA A 60 5.12 -6.93 1.98
CA ALA A 60 5.18 -5.52 1.58
C ALA A 60 4.04 -4.70 2.20
N ARG A 61 2.91 -5.33 2.52
CA ARG A 61 1.78 -4.71 3.21
C ARG A 61 1.86 -4.91 4.73
N ASN A 62 2.28 -6.09 5.19
CA ASN A 62 2.17 -6.50 6.58
C ASN A 62 3.40 -6.16 7.44
N LEU A 63 4.58 -6.07 6.83
CA LEU A 63 5.87 -5.91 7.53
C LEU A 63 6.62 -4.62 7.15
N CYS A 64 6.17 -3.92 6.11
CA CYS A 64 6.82 -2.72 5.62
C CYS A 64 5.98 -1.48 5.90
N ASP A 65 6.54 -0.52 6.63
CA ASP A 65 6.00 0.83 6.70
C ASP A 65 6.07 1.46 5.31
N HIS A 66 4.95 2.01 4.84
CA HIS A 66 4.89 2.63 3.54
C HIS A 66 4.63 4.13 3.68
N GLY A 67 5.34 4.92 2.87
CA GLY A 67 5.29 6.37 2.91
C GLY A 67 5.19 6.95 1.50
N VAL A 68 4.81 8.23 1.42
CA VAL A 68 4.70 8.95 0.15
C VAL A 68 5.55 10.22 0.20
N LEU A 69 6.56 10.27 -0.65
CA LEU A 69 7.34 11.47 -0.90
C LEU A 69 6.80 12.19 -2.14
N VAL A 70 6.21 13.37 -1.94
CA VAL A 70 5.82 14.24 -3.05
C VAL A 70 6.95 15.24 -3.30
N PRO A 71 7.48 15.33 -4.53
CA PRO A 71 8.49 16.32 -4.87
C PRO A 71 8.04 17.72 -4.46
N LEU A 72 8.87 18.43 -3.71
CA LEU A 72 8.59 19.84 -3.44
C LEU A 72 8.74 20.61 -4.76
N PRO A 73 7.75 21.45 -5.14
CA PRO A 73 7.93 22.28 -6.31
C PRO A 73 9.14 23.18 -6.10
N SER A 74 10.02 23.23 -7.10
CA SER A 74 11.20 24.10 -7.07
C SER A 74 10.79 25.55 -6.80
N THR A 75 11.70 26.34 -6.22
CA THR A 75 11.51 27.77 -5.99
C THR A 75 11.01 28.50 -7.25
N ARG A 76 11.54 28.13 -8.42
CA ARG A 76 11.13 28.68 -9.72
C ARG A 76 9.70 28.29 -10.11
N ALA A 77 9.29 27.05 -9.88
CA ALA A 77 7.93 26.58 -10.14
C ALA A 77 6.90 27.25 -9.20
N ARG A 78 7.26 27.45 -7.93
CA ARG A 78 6.43 28.20 -6.96
C ARG A 78 6.24 29.65 -7.38
N ALA A 79 7.32 30.34 -7.78
CA ALA A 79 7.26 31.72 -8.25
C ALA A 79 6.37 31.88 -9.49
N ARG A 80 6.47 30.97 -10.45
CA ARG A 80 5.61 30.96 -11.64
C ARG A 80 4.14 30.73 -11.31
N ALA A 81 3.82 29.75 -10.45
CA ALA A 81 2.44 29.48 -10.05
C ALA A 81 1.80 30.68 -9.30
N ALA A 82 2.61 31.39 -8.49
CA ALA A 82 2.18 32.61 -7.82
C ALA A 82 1.92 33.75 -8.81
N ALA A 83 2.78 33.94 -9.81
CA ALA A 83 2.61 34.94 -10.86
C ALA A 83 1.38 34.66 -11.76
N GLU A 84 1.03 33.39 -11.98
CA GLU A 84 -0.17 32.98 -12.72
C GLU A 84 -1.47 33.05 -11.88
N GLY A 85 -1.43 33.58 -10.65
CA GLY A 85 -2.60 33.65 -9.75
C GLY A 85 -3.15 32.30 -9.31
N LYS A 86 -2.44 31.20 -9.60
CA LYS A 86 -2.82 29.84 -9.22
C LYS A 86 -2.48 29.65 -7.74
N LYS A 87 -3.42 29.98 -6.85
CA LYS A 87 -3.38 29.53 -5.45
C LYS A 87 -3.19 28.01 -5.46
N GLY A 88 -2.09 27.53 -4.87
CA GLY A 88 -1.52 26.18 -5.05
C GLY A 88 -2.46 25.02 -4.72
N LYS A 89 -3.38 24.71 -5.63
CA LYS A 89 -4.26 23.53 -5.60
C LYS A 89 -3.62 22.29 -6.24
N GLY A 90 -2.31 22.29 -6.48
CA GLY A 90 -1.57 21.17 -7.05
C GLY A 90 -1.24 20.12 -5.98
N GLY A 91 -2.25 19.57 -5.32
CA GLY A 91 -2.09 18.45 -4.40
C GLY A 91 -1.89 17.14 -5.14
N ARG A 92 -1.25 16.17 -4.47
CA ARG A 92 -1.22 14.77 -4.91
C ARG A 92 -2.45 14.07 -4.34
N GLU A 93 -3.14 13.30 -5.17
CA GLU A 93 -4.33 12.53 -4.80
C GLU A 93 -4.18 11.09 -5.26
N SER A 94 -4.58 10.15 -4.41
CA SER A 94 -4.74 8.75 -4.77
C SER A 94 -5.95 8.16 -4.09
N MET A 95 -6.39 7.03 -4.63
CA MET A 95 -7.47 6.23 -4.08
C MET A 95 -6.91 4.85 -3.73
N ASN A 96 -7.02 4.46 -2.46
CA ASN A 96 -6.60 3.15 -1.98
C ASN A 96 -7.84 2.25 -1.92
N LEU A 97 -7.89 1.24 -2.77
CA LEU A 97 -8.88 0.18 -2.77
C LEU A 97 -8.36 -0.97 -1.91
N ARG A 98 -9.12 -1.35 -0.89
CA ARG A 98 -8.72 -2.37 0.07
C ARG A 98 -9.56 -3.62 -0.18
N PHE A 99 -8.88 -4.72 -0.49
CA PHE A 99 -9.51 -6.01 -0.75
C PHE A 99 -9.17 -6.98 0.37
N GLY A 100 -10.18 -7.76 0.76
CA GLY A 100 -10.00 -8.88 1.66
C GLY A 100 -11.34 -9.48 2.07
N LEU A 101 -11.30 -10.51 2.91
CA LEU A 101 -12.48 -11.22 3.37
C LEU A 101 -13.30 -10.33 4.31
N HIS A 102 -14.48 -9.96 3.85
CA HIS A 102 -15.49 -9.26 4.65
C HIS A 102 -16.24 -10.27 5.52
N GLY A 103 -15.63 -10.68 6.64
CA GLY A 103 -16.34 -11.40 7.71
C GLY A 103 -17.21 -10.42 8.52
N SER A 104 -18.36 -10.91 8.99
CA SER A 104 -19.42 -10.17 9.69
C SER A 104 -18.99 -9.64 11.07
N GLY A 105 -18.27 -8.51 11.07
CA GLY A 105 -18.14 -7.62 12.22
C GLY A 105 -17.05 -7.99 13.25
N PRO A 106 -16.75 -7.07 14.18
CA PRO A 106 -15.60 -7.13 15.09
C PRO A 106 -15.70 -8.21 16.20
N GLN A 107 -16.71 -9.08 16.17
CA GLN A 107 -16.94 -10.11 17.19
C GLN A 107 -17.06 -11.53 16.66
N ASP A 108 -17.03 -11.76 15.35
CA ASP A 108 -16.93 -13.13 14.85
C ASP A 108 -15.46 -13.57 14.93
N PRO A 109 -15.12 -14.59 15.73
CA PRO A 109 -13.78 -15.17 15.68
C PRO A 109 -13.56 -15.68 14.26
N PHE A 110 -12.53 -15.14 13.61
CA PHE A 110 -12.19 -15.49 12.25
C PHE A 110 -12.10 -17.01 12.09
N PRO A 111 -12.67 -17.57 11.01
CA PRO A 111 -12.39 -18.95 10.68
C PRO A 111 -10.88 -19.11 10.56
N ALA A 112 -10.33 -20.12 11.23
CA ALA A 112 -8.90 -20.39 11.16
C ALA A 112 -8.47 -20.49 9.67
N HIS A 113 -7.21 -20.21 9.36
CA HIS A 113 -6.69 -20.29 7.98
C HIS A 113 -7.12 -21.59 7.25
N ASP A 114 -7.20 -22.70 7.97
CA ASP A 114 -7.64 -24.00 7.46
C ASP A 114 -9.13 -24.03 7.06
N GLU A 115 -9.97 -23.22 7.68
CA GLU A 115 -11.40 -23.13 7.42
C GLU A 115 -11.72 -22.21 6.23
N VAL A 116 -10.85 -21.22 5.94
CA VAL A 116 -10.87 -20.48 4.67
C VAL A 116 -10.42 -21.37 3.52
N LEU A 117 -9.35 -22.16 3.72
CA LEU A 117 -8.86 -23.09 2.69
C LEU A 117 -9.91 -24.14 2.30
N ARG A 118 -10.76 -24.58 3.24
CA ARG A 118 -11.89 -25.49 2.96
C ARG A 118 -12.94 -24.94 1.99
N GLN A 119 -12.93 -23.63 1.70
CA GLN A 119 -13.83 -23.03 0.71
C GLN A 119 -13.31 -23.18 -0.72
N PHE A 120 -12.07 -23.63 -0.88
CA PHE A 120 -11.44 -23.90 -2.16
C PHE A 120 -11.32 -25.42 -2.37
N ASP A 121 -11.23 -25.86 -3.61
CA ASP A 121 -10.98 -27.27 -3.89
C ASP A 121 -9.59 -27.71 -3.39
N ASP A 122 -9.46 -29.00 -3.12
CA ASP A 122 -8.24 -29.58 -2.55
C ASP A 122 -7.02 -29.33 -3.46
N ASP A 123 -7.22 -29.30 -4.77
CA ASP A 123 -6.17 -29.04 -5.76
C ASP A 123 -5.58 -27.62 -5.60
N PHE A 124 -6.43 -26.60 -5.42
CA PHE A 124 -6.02 -25.23 -5.15
C PHE A 124 -5.28 -25.11 -3.82
N VAL A 125 -5.79 -25.78 -2.77
CA VAL A 125 -5.20 -25.73 -1.43
C VAL A 125 -3.80 -26.36 -1.44
N ASP A 126 -3.64 -27.49 -2.12
CA ASP A 126 -2.36 -28.20 -2.22
C ASP A 126 -1.35 -27.44 -3.06
N GLU A 127 -1.78 -26.82 -4.17
CA GLU A 127 -0.91 -25.94 -4.96
C GLU A 127 -0.46 -24.72 -4.15
N PHE A 128 -1.37 -24.08 -3.41
CA PHE A 128 -1.07 -22.93 -2.57
C PHE A 128 -0.04 -23.27 -1.48
N LYS A 129 -0.23 -24.40 -0.79
CA LYS A 129 0.72 -24.89 0.24
C LYS A 129 2.10 -25.16 -0.36
N ARG A 130 2.18 -25.79 -1.54
CA ARG A 130 3.44 -26.07 -2.23
C ARG A 130 4.21 -24.79 -2.52
N ARG A 131 3.54 -23.81 -3.15
CA ARG A 131 4.15 -22.52 -3.51
C ARG A 131 4.63 -21.72 -2.30
N ARG A 132 3.95 -21.84 -1.15
CA ARG A 132 4.35 -21.19 0.10
C ARG A 132 5.59 -21.83 0.73
N ALA A 133 5.71 -23.16 0.66
CA ALA A 133 6.88 -23.88 1.17
C ALA A 133 8.15 -23.52 0.40
N ASP A 134 8.05 -23.24 -0.90
CA ASP A 134 9.18 -22.84 -1.75
C ASP A 134 9.67 -21.39 -1.52
N GLN A 135 8.95 -20.59 -0.71
CA GLN A 135 9.24 -19.18 -0.45
C GLN A 135 9.83 -18.90 0.96
N LEU A 136 10.00 -19.93 1.79
CA LEU A 136 10.60 -19.87 3.13
C LEU A 136 11.96 -20.57 3.16
#